data_AF-A0A9E3T855-F1
#
_entry.id   AF-A0A9E3T855-F1
#
_cell.length_a   1.000
_cell.length_b   1.000
_cell.length_c   1.000
_cell.angle_alpha   90.00
_cell.angle_beta   90.00
_cell.angle_gamma   90.00
#
_symmetry.space_group_name_H-M   'P 1'
#
loop_
_entity.id
_entity.type
_entity.pdbx_description
1 polymer ?
#
loop_
_entity_poly.entity_id
_entity_poly.type
_entity_poly.pdbx_seq_one_letter_code
_entity_poly.pdbx_strand_id
1 'polypeptide(L)'
;MGRKIEDPLLQRIRGILREEVDPSFDFVSPGPIPWCSPPAAARGLSVALLSTAGLHLKGDIPFRCMDEPLGDTSFRVIPRATPPDALDLSAPYVDSRHIPSDPEVALPLEALEGLHRDGAIGPPAPRHFSVSGGIVRPFPGLDVTLDTVGSLLREDQVSAVFLLPSCPLCVQTVCLLARGIEDRGIPTACLTLVPALTRIVGAPRSLHVRFRFGAPCGDPGNAPLHRAVLAELLRLLVEAEAPGFMRESDLKWKRGDVAGSS
;
A
#
# COMPACT_ATOMS: atom_id res chain seq x y z
N MET A 1 -27.06 8.41 10.68
CA MET A 1 -26.64 9.82 10.52
C MET A 1 -25.30 9.81 9.78
N GLY A 2 -25.25 10.25 8.52
CA GLY A 2 -24.03 10.16 7.70
C GLY A 2 -22.93 11.08 8.23
N ARG A 3 -21.70 10.58 8.35
CA ARG A 3 -20.54 11.38 8.76
C ARG A 3 -20.30 12.47 7.72
N LYS A 4 -20.14 13.72 8.14
CA LYS A 4 -19.84 14.83 7.22
C LYS A 4 -18.37 14.70 6.77
N ILE A 5 -18.15 14.51 5.47
CA ILE A 5 -16.81 14.50 4.87
C ILE A 5 -16.43 15.96 4.59
N GLU A 6 -15.43 16.49 5.28
CA GLU A 6 -15.01 17.89 5.16
C GLU A 6 -13.86 18.08 4.16
N ASP A 7 -13.08 17.04 3.92
CA ASP A 7 -11.94 17.08 3.00
C ASP A 7 -12.40 17.25 1.53
N PRO A 8 -11.95 18.30 0.81
CA PRO A 8 -12.40 18.58 -0.56
C PRO A 8 -12.05 17.48 -1.57
N LEU A 9 -10.89 16.82 -1.42
CA LEU A 9 -10.50 15.73 -2.30
C LEU A 9 -11.46 14.55 -2.12
N LEU A 10 -11.82 14.22 -0.87
CA LEU A 10 -12.76 13.15 -0.57
C LEU A 10 -14.18 13.46 -1.03
N GLN A 11 -14.63 14.71 -0.90
CA GLN A 11 -15.92 15.15 -1.45
C GLN A 11 -15.96 14.96 -2.96
N ARG A 12 -14.89 15.36 -3.66
CA ARG A 12 -14.78 15.22 -5.12
C ARG A 12 -14.78 13.75 -5.54
N ILE A 13 -13.95 12.91 -4.93
CA ILE A 13 -13.87 11.46 -5.23
C ILE A 13 -15.24 10.81 -5.01
N ARG A 14 -15.89 11.10 -3.88
CA ARG A 14 -17.22 10.56 -3.56
C ARG A 14 -18.28 11.02 -4.54
N GLY A 15 -18.24 12.27 -4.99
CA GLY A 15 -19.15 12.80 -6.01
C GLY A 15 -19.00 12.05 -7.33
N ILE A 16 -17.78 11.99 -7.86
CA ILE A 16 -17.46 11.29 -9.12
C ILE A 16 -17.89 9.82 -9.04
N LEU A 17 -17.51 9.10 -7.99
CA LEU A 17 -17.85 7.68 -7.88
C LEU A 17 -19.36 7.44 -7.76
N ARG A 18 -20.12 8.37 -7.14
CA ARG A 18 -21.59 8.27 -7.10
C ARG A 18 -22.26 8.56 -8.43
N GLU A 19 -21.70 9.47 -9.20
CA GLU A 19 -22.23 9.85 -10.50
C GLU A 19 -21.91 8.81 -11.57
N GLU A 20 -20.67 8.31 -11.60
CA GLU A 20 -20.14 7.52 -12.71
C GLU A 20 -20.16 6.00 -12.47
N VAL A 21 -20.13 5.55 -11.21
CA VAL A 21 -19.88 4.13 -10.90
C VAL A 21 -20.97 3.51 -10.03
N ASP A 22 -21.24 4.09 -8.86
CA ASP A 22 -22.15 3.54 -7.87
C ASP A 22 -22.81 4.66 -7.03
N PRO A 23 -24.09 4.99 -7.30
CA PRO A 23 -24.83 6.04 -6.59
C PRO A 23 -24.87 5.90 -5.06
N SER A 24 -24.67 4.69 -4.56
CA SER A 24 -24.67 4.38 -3.12
C SER A 24 -23.27 4.32 -2.49
N PHE A 25 -22.22 4.62 -3.26
CA PHE A 25 -20.84 4.65 -2.77
C PHE A 25 -20.68 5.56 -1.55
N ASP A 26 -19.97 5.07 -0.54
CA ASP A 26 -19.37 5.91 0.51
C ASP A 26 -18.07 5.25 0.98
N PHE A 27 -17.19 6.03 1.61
CA PHE A 27 -15.96 5.46 2.16
C PHE A 27 -16.28 4.52 3.32
N VAL A 28 -15.60 3.38 3.36
CA VAL A 28 -15.82 2.37 4.40
C VAL A 28 -15.31 2.90 5.74
N SER A 29 -16.12 2.78 6.79
CA SER A 29 -15.71 3.11 8.17
C SER A 29 -16.00 1.91 9.08
N PRO A 30 -15.12 0.90 9.07
CA PRO A 30 -15.24 -0.27 9.93
C PRO A 30 -14.82 0.14 11.35
N GLY A 31 -15.72 -0.01 12.32
CA GLY A 31 -15.68 0.61 13.66
C GLY A 31 -14.32 0.62 14.41
N PRO A 32 -14.15 -0.12 15.53
CA PRO A 32 -12.89 -0.11 16.28
C PRO A 32 -11.71 -0.55 15.43
N ILE A 33 -10.55 0.11 15.55
CA ILE A 33 -9.35 -0.25 14.79
C ILE A 33 -8.64 -1.42 15.49
N PRO A 34 -8.41 -2.56 14.79
CA PRO A 34 -7.69 -3.68 15.36
C PRO A 34 -6.21 -3.33 15.57
N TRP A 35 -5.60 -4.01 16.53
CA TRP A 35 -4.24 -3.71 16.96
C TRP A 35 -3.49 -4.97 17.36
N CYS A 36 -2.44 -5.25 16.60
CA CYS A 36 -1.41 -6.22 16.92
C CYS A 36 -0.22 -5.48 17.52
N SER A 37 0.25 -5.91 18.69
CA SER A 37 1.35 -5.23 19.37
C SER A 37 2.59 -5.08 18.47
N PRO A 38 3.26 -3.92 18.49
CA PRO A 38 4.54 -3.73 17.81
C PRO A 38 5.57 -4.79 18.20
N PRO A 39 6.44 -5.22 17.27
CA PRO A 39 7.60 -6.01 17.63
C PRO A 39 8.56 -5.17 18.49
N ALA A 40 9.23 -5.80 19.45
CA ALA A 40 10.15 -5.11 20.37
C ALA A 40 11.37 -4.50 19.65
N ALA A 41 11.78 -5.08 18.52
CA ALA A 41 12.86 -4.57 17.69
C ALA A 41 12.64 -4.92 16.22
N ALA A 42 13.20 -4.09 15.33
CA ALA A 42 13.17 -4.32 13.89
C ALA A 42 14.14 -5.41 13.41
N ARG A 43 15.26 -5.59 14.12
CA ARG A 43 16.31 -6.54 13.75
C ARG A 43 15.76 -7.98 13.80
N GLY A 44 15.97 -8.71 12.72
CA GLY A 44 15.54 -10.11 12.59
C GLY A 44 14.11 -10.29 12.10
N LEU A 45 13.32 -9.22 11.92
CA LEU A 45 11.97 -9.33 11.35
C LEU A 45 12.03 -9.74 9.87
N SER A 46 11.17 -10.69 9.49
CA SER A 46 10.84 -10.95 8.09
C SER A 46 9.69 -10.04 7.68
N VAL A 47 9.90 -9.21 6.67
CA VAL A 47 8.92 -8.20 6.22
C VAL A 47 8.42 -8.53 4.82
N ALA A 48 7.10 -8.53 4.65
CA ALA A 48 6.45 -8.61 3.34
C ALA A 48 6.00 -7.22 2.87
N LEU A 49 5.88 -7.06 1.56
CA LEU A 49 5.32 -5.85 0.94
C LEU A 49 3.97 -6.20 0.33
N LEU A 50 3.02 -5.27 0.44
CA LEU A 50 1.74 -5.33 -0.26
C LEU A 50 1.51 -4.02 -0.99
N SER A 51 1.51 -4.06 -2.31
CA SER A 51 1.25 -2.89 -3.16
C SER A 51 -0.18 -2.91 -3.71
N THR A 52 -0.80 -1.74 -3.87
CA THR A 52 -2.07 -1.60 -4.61
C THR A 52 -1.84 -1.10 -6.03
N ALA A 53 -0.61 -1.19 -6.53
CA ALA A 53 -0.25 -0.71 -7.85
C ALA A 53 -0.78 -1.57 -9.00
N GLY A 54 -1.41 -2.73 -8.73
CA GLY A 54 -1.83 -3.64 -9.80
C GLY A 54 -0.65 -4.26 -10.56
N LEU A 55 0.48 -4.44 -9.89
CA LEU A 55 1.66 -5.14 -10.42
C LEU A 55 1.41 -6.65 -10.48
N HIS A 56 1.85 -7.30 -11.54
CA HIS A 56 1.81 -8.77 -11.69
C HIS A 56 3.04 -9.25 -12.46
N LEU A 57 3.27 -10.57 -12.48
CA LEU A 57 4.34 -11.11 -13.30
C LEU A 57 3.93 -11.14 -14.78
N LYS A 58 4.91 -11.05 -15.68
CA LYS A 58 4.69 -11.37 -17.09
C LYS A 58 4.20 -12.82 -17.22
N GLY A 59 3.04 -13.00 -17.82
CA GLY A 59 2.38 -14.30 -17.95
C GLY A 59 1.32 -14.59 -16.88
N ASP A 60 1.21 -13.78 -15.83
CA ASP A 60 0.05 -13.81 -14.95
C ASP A 60 -1.20 -13.34 -15.69
N ILE A 61 -2.37 -13.71 -15.15
CA ILE A 61 -3.64 -13.08 -15.54
C ILE A 61 -3.58 -11.60 -15.11
N PRO A 62 -3.75 -10.62 -16.01
CA PRO A 62 -3.81 -9.19 -15.68
C PRO A 62 -4.93 -8.87 -14.67
N PHE A 63 -4.84 -7.74 -13.98
CA PHE A 63 -5.97 -7.23 -13.19
C PHE A 63 -7.02 -6.62 -14.12
N ARG A 64 -8.30 -6.85 -13.82
CA ARG A 64 -9.42 -6.41 -14.66
C ARG A 64 -9.94 -5.03 -14.26
N CYS A 65 -9.03 -4.08 -14.06
CA CYS A 65 -9.35 -2.75 -13.50
C CYS A 65 -10.34 -1.94 -14.35
N MET A 66 -10.34 -2.13 -15.68
CA MET A 66 -11.26 -1.45 -16.59
C MET A 66 -12.57 -2.21 -16.80
N ASP A 67 -12.53 -3.54 -16.67
CA ASP A 67 -13.67 -4.40 -16.97
C ASP A 67 -14.57 -4.60 -15.74
N GLU A 68 -14.02 -4.39 -14.53
CA GLU A 68 -14.71 -4.51 -13.25
C GLU A 68 -14.90 -3.12 -12.63
N PRO A 69 -15.97 -2.37 -12.98
CA PRO A 69 -16.14 -0.98 -12.54
C PRO A 69 -16.26 -0.83 -11.01
N LEU A 70 -16.67 -1.90 -10.32
CA LEU A 70 -16.72 -1.94 -8.86
C LEU A 70 -15.36 -2.28 -8.21
N GLY A 71 -14.38 -2.68 -9.01
CA GLY A 71 -13.02 -3.02 -8.60
C GLY A 71 -12.73 -4.53 -8.63
N ASP A 72 -11.53 -4.87 -9.10
CA ASP A 72 -10.95 -6.22 -9.00
C ASP A 72 -10.36 -6.44 -7.60
N THR A 73 -10.96 -7.32 -6.81
CA THR A 73 -10.48 -7.62 -5.44
C THR A 73 -9.48 -8.77 -5.39
N SER A 74 -9.08 -9.33 -6.53
CA SER A 74 -8.06 -10.39 -6.57
C SER A 74 -6.67 -9.86 -6.19
N PHE A 75 -5.73 -10.78 -6.03
CA PHE A 75 -4.34 -10.45 -5.73
C PHE A 75 -3.39 -11.27 -6.61
N ARG A 76 -2.13 -10.84 -6.66
CA ARG A 76 -1.01 -11.58 -7.27
C ARG A 76 0.10 -11.73 -6.26
N VAL A 77 0.81 -12.85 -6.36
CA VAL A 77 1.99 -13.15 -5.55
C VAL A 77 3.22 -12.75 -6.36
N ILE A 78 4.08 -11.95 -5.76
CA ILE A 78 5.35 -11.53 -6.34
C ILE A 78 6.47 -12.19 -5.54
N PRO A 79 7.19 -13.19 -6.08
CA PRO A 79 8.35 -13.78 -5.41
C PRO A 79 9.41 -12.75 -5.04
N ARG A 80 10.10 -12.96 -3.92
CA ARG A 80 11.19 -12.10 -3.45
C ARG A 80 12.26 -11.83 -4.51
N ALA A 81 12.63 -12.86 -5.27
CA ALA A 81 13.68 -12.80 -6.29
C ALA A 81 13.19 -12.33 -7.67
N THR A 82 11.99 -11.74 -7.76
CA THR A 82 11.45 -11.22 -9.02
C THR A 82 12.31 -10.06 -9.52
N PRO A 83 12.90 -10.16 -10.72
CA PRO A 83 13.62 -9.05 -11.32
C PRO A 83 12.63 -7.98 -11.82
N PRO A 84 13.02 -6.69 -11.85
CA PRO A 84 12.11 -5.61 -12.26
C PRO A 84 11.50 -5.78 -13.65
N ASP A 85 12.23 -6.39 -14.59
CA ASP A 85 11.78 -6.62 -15.97
C ASP A 85 10.82 -7.81 -16.10
N ALA A 86 10.62 -8.61 -15.05
CA ALA A 86 9.58 -9.64 -15.00
C ALA A 86 8.24 -9.09 -14.51
N LEU A 87 8.20 -7.85 -14.00
CA LEU A 87 6.97 -7.18 -13.61
C LEU A 87 6.27 -6.56 -14.82
N ASP A 88 4.96 -6.54 -14.75
CA ASP A 88 4.06 -5.87 -15.68
C ASP A 88 2.94 -5.18 -14.87
N LEU A 89 2.22 -4.26 -15.50
CA LEU A 89 1.33 -3.31 -14.83
C LEU A 89 -0.06 -3.31 -15.43
N SER A 90 -1.05 -3.73 -14.65
CA SER A 90 -2.47 -3.60 -14.98
C SER A 90 -3.09 -2.39 -14.25
N ALA A 91 -2.57 -1.19 -14.49
CA ALA A 91 -3.00 0.01 -13.77
C ALA A 91 -3.20 1.20 -14.71
N PRO A 92 -4.33 1.25 -15.44
CA PRO A 92 -4.59 2.26 -16.47
C PRO A 92 -4.69 3.69 -15.90
N TYR A 93 -4.92 3.83 -14.60
CA TYR A 93 -5.00 5.11 -13.88
C TYR A 93 -3.66 5.59 -13.31
N VAL A 94 -2.61 4.78 -13.42
CA VAL A 94 -1.28 5.15 -12.95
C VAL A 94 -0.58 5.95 -14.04
N ASP A 95 -0.07 7.11 -13.64
CA ASP A 95 0.78 7.94 -14.50
C ASP A 95 1.97 7.11 -15.00
N SER A 96 2.04 6.94 -16.32
CA SER A 96 3.06 6.10 -16.98
C SER A 96 4.49 6.59 -16.74
N ARG A 97 4.66 7.81 -16.21
CA ARG A 97 5.96 8.39 -15.86
C ARG A 97 6.59 7.79 -14.61
N HIS A 98 5.84 7.09 -13.76
CA HIS A 98 6.34 6.56 -12.49
C HIS A 98 6.56 5.05 -12.52
N ILE A 99 5.54 4.24 -12.24
CA ILE A 99 5.69 2.80 -12.02
C ILE A 99 6.31 2.05 -13.22
N PRO A 100 5.94 2.35 -14.49
CA PRO A 100 6.57 1.70 -15.63
C PRO A 100 8.05 2.05 -15.81
N SER A 101 8.50 3.23 -15.35
CA SER A 101 9.91 3.64 -15.44
C SER A 101 10.74 3.07 -14.29
N ASP A 102 10.13 2.91 -13.12
CA ASP A 102 10.74 2.30 -11.95
C ASP A 102 9.68 1.67 -11.02
N PRO A 103 9.56 0.34 -10.98
CA PRO A 103 8.65 -0.36 -10.07
C PRO A 103 8.92 -0.10 -8.58
N GLU A 104 10.14 0.28 -8.18
CA GLU A 104 10.51 0.51 -6.79
C GLU A 104 9.70 1.67 -6.16
N VAL A 105 9.16 2.59 -6.97
CA VAL A 105 8.32 3.68 -6.48
C VAL A 105 7.02 3.19 -5.83
N ALA A 106 6.60 1.94 -6.10
CA ALA A 106 5.35 1.35 -5.60
C ALA A 106 5.49 -0.06 -5.03
N LEU A 107 6.56 -0.80 -5.36
CA LEU A 107 6.93 -2.08 -4.77
C LEU A 107 8.48 -2.15 -4.63
N PRO A 108 9.06 -1.48 -3.62
CA PRO A 108 10.50 -1.33 -3.42
C PRO A 108 11.17 -2.62 -2.90
N LEU A 109 11.33 -3.62 -3.76
CA LEU A 109 11.98 -4.89 -3.44
C LEU A 109 13.47 -4.69 -3.16
N GLU A 110 14.20 -3.95 -4.01
CA GLU A 110 15.63 -3.69 -3.79
C GLU A 110 15.85 -2.80 -2.56
N ALA A 111 14.97 -1.83 -2.30
CA ALA A 111 15.08 -1.03 -1.08
C ALA A 111 14.90 -1.88 0.19
N LEU A 112 14.00 -2.88 0.15
CA LEU A 112 13.80 -3.82 1.25
C LEU A 112 15.00 -4.75 1.43
N GLU A 113 15.58 -5.27 0.34
CA GLU A 113 16.85 -5.99 0.37
C GLU A 113 17.99 -5.12 0.92
N GLY A 114 18.00 -3.83 0.59
CA GLY A 114 18.94 -2.87 1.16
C GLY A 114 18.81 -2.70 2.67
N LEU A 115 17.60 -2.82 3.24
CA LEU A 115 17.43 -2.84 4.70
C LEU A 115 17.97 -4.14 5.32
N HIS A 116 17.79 -5.27 4.64
CA HIS A 116 18.33 -6.56 5.08
C HIS A 116 19.85 -6.59 5.03
N ARG A 117 20.46 -6.14 3.91
CA ARG A 117 21.91 -6.06 3.70
C ARG A 117 22.61 -5.23 4.78
N ASP A 118 21.93 -4.20 5.28
CA ASP A 118 22.44 -3.34 6.36
C ASP A 118 22.11 -3.88 7.77
N GLY A 119 21.47 -5.04 7.88
CA GLY A 119 21.13 -5.69 9.15
C GLY A 119 20.02 -4.98 9.95
N ALA A 120 19.24 -4.11 9.31
CA ALA A 120 18.11 -3.42 9.93
C ALA A 120 16.91 -4.36 10.15
N ILE A 121 16.75 -5.34 9.26
CA ILE A 121 15.74 -6.41 9.33
C ILE A 121 16.38 -7.78 9.09
N GLY A 122 15.62 -8.85 9.34
CA GLY A 122 15.97 -10.20 8.89
C GLY A 122 15.83 -10.35 7.37
N PRO A 123 15.94 -11.58 6.84
CA PRO A 123 15.65 -11.84 5.43
C PRO A 123 14.21 -11.38 5.09
N PRO A 124 14.00 -10.64 4.00
CA PRO A 124 12.66 -10.32 3.50
C PRO A 124 11.84 -11.58 3.24
N ALA A 125 10.52 -11.44 3.32
CA ALA A 125 9.58 -12.54 3.08
C ALA A 125 9.81 -13.15 1.68
N PRO A 126 9.62 -14.48 1.50
CA PRO A 126 9.79 -15.11 0.19
C PRO A 126 8.71 -14.67 -0.82
N ARG A 127 7.58 -14.15 -0.33
CA ARG A 127 6.45 -13.67 -1.12
C ARG A 127 6.06 -12.24 -0.72
N HIS A 128 5.83 -11.43 -1.74
CA HIS A 128 5.17 -10.13 -1.65
C HIS A 128 3.83 -10.20 -2.39
N PHE A 129 3.00 -9.19 -2.21
CA PHE A 129 1.64 -9.21 -2.72
C PHE A 129 1.32 -7.94 -3.48
N SER A 130 0.47 -8.08 -4.47
CA SER A 130 -0.08 -6.98 -5.23
C SER A 130 -1.58 -7.15 -5.35
N VAL A 131 -2.31 -6.06 -5.18
CA VAL A 131 -3.76 -5.98 -5.42
C VAL A 131 -4.05 -4.86 -6.38
N SER A 132 -5.25 -4.89 -6.96
CA SER A 132 -5.72 -3.82 -7.83
C SER A 132 -5.88 -2.48 -7.10
N GLY A 133 -5.73 -1.39 -7.86
CA GLY A 133 -6.07 -0.05 -7.42
C GLY A 133 -7.54 0.28 -7.68
N GLY A 134 -8.06 1.32 -7.04
CA GLY A 134 -9.38 1.87 -7.40
C GLY A 134 -10.59 1.01 -7.03
N ILE A 135 -10.47 0.13 -6.03
CA ILE A 135 -11.57 -0.74 -5.61
C ILE A 135 -12.70 0.06 -4.95
N VAL A 136 -13.85 0.14 -5.62
CA VAL A 136 -15.04 0.89 -5.18
C VAL A 136 -15.85 0.08 -4.18
N ARG A 137 -16.03 -1.23 -4.43
CA ARG A 137 -16.70 -2.17 -3.53
C ARG A 137 -15.73 -3.24 -3.06
N PRO A 138 -15.06 -3.02 -1.90
CA PRO A 138 -14.07 -3.96 -1.42
C PRO A 138 -14.68 -5.29 -0.94
N PHE A 139 -15.89 -5.28 -0.38
CA PHE A 139 -16.50 -6.47 0.21
C PHE A 139 -17.59 -7.10 -0.68
N PRO A 140 -17.75 -8.44 -0.62
CA PRO A 140 -17.00 -9.40 0.20
C PRO A 140 -15.65 -9.84 -0.40
N GLY A 141 -15.30 -9.40 -1.61
CA GLY A 141 -14.14 -9.93 -2.34
C GLY A 141 -12.80 -9.77 -1.62
N LEU A 142 -12.60 -8.69 -0.87
CA LEU A 142 -11.39 -8.47 -0.09
C LEU A 142 -11.26 -9.41 1.11
N ASP A 143 -12.38 -9.95 1.64
CA ASP A 143 -12.32 -10.98 2.70
C ASP A 143 -11.67 -12.26 2.18
N VAL A 144 -12.02 -12.67 0.96
CA VAL A 144 -11.42 -13.84 0.28
C VAL A 144 -9.91 -13.65 0.06
N THR A 145 -9.54 -12.44 -0.39
CA THR A 145 -8.12 -12.07 -0.55
C THR A 145 -7.39 -12.06 0.78
N LEU A 146 -7.99 -11.52 1.85
CA LEU A 146 -7.41 -11.50 3.19
C LEU A 146 -7.22 -12.88 3.79
N ASP A 147 -8.17 -13.79 3.59
CA ASP A 147 -8.06 -15.17 4.06
C ASP A 147 -6.88 -15.89 3.42
N THR A 148 -6.74 -15.73 2.11
CA THR A 148 -5.65 -16.36 1.36
C THR A 148 -4.32 -15.71 1.70
N VAL A 149 -4.17 -14.40 1.52
CA VAL A 149 -2.93 -13.65 1.81
C VAL A 149 -2.50 -13.85 3.27
N GLY A 150 -3.44 -13.78 4.21
CA GLY A 150 -3.15 -14.02 5.63
C GLY A 150 -2.62 -15.44 5.91
N SER A 151 -3.08 -16.45 5.18
CA SER A 151 -2.58 -17.82 5.30
C SER A 151 -1.16 -17.96 4.74
N LEU A 152 -0.90 -17.37 3.57
CA LEU A 152 0.44 -17.34 2.97
C LEU A 152 1.45 -16.59 3.86
N LEU A 153 1.05 -15.46 4.46
CA LEU A 153 1.90 -14.71 5.39
C LEU A 153 2.28 -15.54 6.64
N ARG A 154 1.35 -16.36 7.16
CA ARG A 154 1.62 -17.25 8.30
C ARG A 154 2.52 -18.41 7.92
N GLU A 155 2.30 -19.04 6.77
CA GLU A 155 3.16 -20.10 6.22
C GLU A 155 4.61 -19.61 6.08
N ASP A 156 4.79 -18.38 5.60
CA ASP A 156 6.09 -17.75 5.40
C ASP A 156 6.73 -17.22 6.71
N GLN A 157 6.03 -17.36 7.84
CA GLN A 157 6.44 -16.83 9.15
C GLN A 157 6.78 -15.33 9.09
N VAL A 158 6.01 -14.57 8.31
CA VAL A 158 6.20 -13.12 8.17
C VAL A 158 5.95 -12.44 9.50
N SER A 159 6.89 -11.58 9.89
CA SER A 159 6.84 -10.85 11.16
C SER A 159 6.08 -9.53 11.05
N ALA A 160 6.05 -8.91 9.86
CA ALA A 160 5.30 -7.69 9.61
C ALA A 160 5.01 -7.45 8.11
N VAL A 161 4.00 -6.63 7.82
CA VAL A 161 3.64 -6.26 6.43
C VAL A 161 3.67 -4.75 6.24
N PHE A 162 4.35 -4.28 5.20
CA PHE A 162 4.26 -2.89 4.74
C PHE A 162 3.27 -2.77 3.59
N LEU A 163 2.31 -1.83 3.72
CA LEU A 163 1.26 -1.63 2.73
C LEU A 163 1.40 -0.28 2.02
N LEU A 164 1.40 -0.33 0.68
CA LEU A 164 1.83 0.77 -0.18
C LEU A 164 0.70 1.16 -1.15
N PRO A 165 0.00 2.30 -0.93
CA PRO A 165 -1.08 2.74 -1.79
C PRO A 165 -0.55 3.52 -2.99
N SER A 166 -1.10 3.25 -4.18
CA SER A 166 -0.72 3.93 -5.43
C SER A 166 -1.68 5.06 -5.84
N CYS A 167 -2.87 5.14 -5.27
CA CYS A 167 -3.93 6.08 -5.69
C CYS A 167 -4.77 6.58 -4.50
N PRO A 168 -5.65 7.59 -4.67
CA PRO A 168 -6.47 8.09 -3.57
C PRO A 168 -7.35 7.01 -2.94
N LEU A 169 -8.13 6.27 -3.74
CA LEU A 169 -9.01 5.22 -3.24
C LEU A 169 -8.23 4.00 -2.72
N CYS A 170 -7.00 3.81 -3.19
CA CYS A 170 -6.12 2.76 -2.72
C CYS A 170 -5.76 2.91 -1.24
N VAL A 171 -5.83 4.13 -0.69
CA VAL A 171 -5.69 4.36 0.75
C VAL A 171 -6.76 3.60 1.54
N GLN A 172 -8.00 3.50 1.03
CA GLN A 172 -9.02 2.66 1.64
C GLN A 172 -8.62 1.19 1.61
N THR A 173 -8.18 0.68 0.46
CA THR A 173 -7.77 -0.72 0.30
C THR A 173 -6.65 -1.10 1.26
N VAL A 174 -5.58 -0.31 1.36
CA VAL A 174 -4.48 -0.62 2.30
C VAL A 174 -4.94 -0.54 3.75
N CYS A 175 -5.83 0.40 4.12
CA CYS A 175 -6.36 0.44 5.48
C CYS A 175 -7.18 -0.83 5.79
N LEU A 176 -8.06 -1.25 4.88
CA LEU A 176 -8.88 -2.46 5.08
C LEU A 176 -8.02 -3.72 5.16
N LEU A 177 -7.01 -3.85 4.27
CA LEU A 177 -6.08 -4.97 4.30
C LEU A 177 -5.26 -5.00 5.58
N ALA A 178 -4.72 -3.85 6.01
CA ALA A 178 -3.93 -3.74 7.23
C ALA A 178 -4.73 -4.19 8.46
N ARG A 179 -5.99 -3.75 8.55
CA ARG A 179 -6.90 -4.16 9.62
C ARG A 179 -7.09 -5.67 9.64
N GLY A 180 -7.41 -6.26 8.50
CA GLY A 180 -7.62 -7.71 8.40
C GLY A 180 -6.35 -8.52 8.70
N ILE A 181 -5.17 -8.01 8.35
CA ILE A 181 -3.88 -8.65 8.66
C ILE A 181 -3.58 -8.54 10.18
N GLU A 182 -3.84 -7.39 10.81
CA GLU A 182 -3.64 -7.23 12.26
C GLU A 182 -4.63 -8.06 13.09
N ASP A 183 -5.88 -8.22 12.64
CA ASP A 183 -6.85 -9.17 13.23
C ASP A 183 -6.35 -10.62 13.21
N ARG A 184 -5.41 -10.93 12.30
CA ARG A 184 -4.76 -12.24 12.18
C ARG A 184 -3.43 -12.32 12.95
N GLY A 185 -3.11 -11.29 13.75
CA GLY A 185 -1.96 -11.28 14.65
C GLY A 185 -0.62 -10.93 13.98
N ILE A 186 -0.63 -10.31 12.81
CA ILE A 186 0.59 -9.85 12.12
C ILE A 186 0.59 -8.32 12.09
N PRO A 187 1.56 -7.63 12.71
CA PRO A 187 1.58 -6.18 12.74
C PRO A 187 1.84 -5.59 11.35
N THR A 188 1.26 -4.42 11.09
CA THR A 188 1.33 -3.77 9.78
C THR A 188 1.84 -2.34 9.88
N ALA A 189 2.39 -1.79 8.80
CA ALA A 189 2.63 -0.35 8.67
C ALA A 189 2.21 0.13 7.27
N CYS A 190 1.30 1.11 7.21
CA CYS A 190 0.81 1.63 5.94
C CYS A 190 1.53 2.92 5.56
N LEU A 191 1.86 3.11 4.29
CA LEU A 191 1.96 4.46 3.75
C LEU A 191 0.57 5.07 3.58
N THR A 192 0.46 6.39 3.73
CA THR A 192 -0.75 7.13 3.36
C THR A 192 -0.43 8.38 2.55
N LEU A 193 -1.16 8.52 1.45
CA LEU A 193 -1.17 9.71 0.59
C LEU A 193 -2.38 10.61 0.87
N VAL A 194 -3.37 10.12 1.62
CA VAL A 194 -4.61 10.85 1.94
C VAL A 194 -4.94 10.65 3.42
N PRO A 195 -4.31 11.43 4.33
CA PRO A 195 -4.51 11.29 5.78
C PRO A 195 -5.97 11.34 6.22
N ALA A 196 -6.79 12.18 5.56
CA ALA A 196 -8.22 12.28 5.86
C ALA A 196 -8.95 10.94 5.65
N LEU A 197 -8.65 10.23 4.56
CA LEU A 197 -9.26 8.94 4.27
C LEU A 197 -8.76 7.86 5.23
N THR A 198 -7.46 7.85 5.54
CA THR A 198 -6.90 6.94 6.54
C THR A 198 -7.57 7.08 7.90
N ARG A 199 -7.93 8.30 8.32
CA ARG A 199 -8.69 8.51 9.58
C ARG A 199 -10.13 8.01 9.50
N ILE A 200 -10.77 8.04 8.32
CA ILE A 200 -12.14 7.55 8.15
C ILE A 200 -12.18 6.01 8.23
N VAL A 201 -11.27 5.35 7.52
CA VAL A 201 -11.21 3.89 7.40
C VAL A 201 -10.50 3.26 8.62
N GLY A 202 -9.55 3.97 9.19
CA GLY A 202 -8.83 3.60 10.41
C GLY A 202 -7.78 2.50 10.17
N ALA A 203 -6.59 2.89 9.68
CA ALA A 203 -5.43 2.00 9.68
C ALA A 203 -4.86 1.83 11.10
N PRO A 204 -4.31 0.66 11.46
CA PRO A 204 -3.66 0.45 12.75
C PRO A 204 -2.51 1.43 12.99
N ARG A 205 -1.59 1.58 12.03
CA ARG A 205 -0.56 2.61 12.04
C ARG A 205 -0.19 3.05 10.61
N SER A 206 0.12 4.33 10.44
CA SER A 206 0.41 4.89 9.11
C SER A 206 1.50 5.97 9.10
N LEU A 207 2.27 5.99 8.01
CA LEU A 207 3.26 7.03 7.69
C LEU A 207 2.70 7.87 6.54
N HIS A 208 2.45 9.15 6.81
CA HIS A 208 2.06 10.10 5.79
C HIS A 208 3.29 10.62 5.05
N VAL A 209 3.33 10.39 3.74
CA VAL A 209 4.32 10.98 2.83
C VAL A 209 3.63 11.98 1.91
N ARG A 210 4.28 13.12 1.64
CA ARG A 210 3.77 14.17 0.74
C ARG A 210 4.26 13.96 -0.70
N PHE A 211 4.14 12.72 -1.17
CA PHE A 211 4.56 12.32 -2.52
C PHE A 211 3.37 12.23 -3.47
N ARG A 212 3.66 11.93 -4.74
CA ARG A 212 2.65 11.87 -5.80
C ARG A 212 1.91 10.54 -5.76
N PHE A 213 0.64 10.56 -6.16
CA PHE A 213 -0.05 9.33 -6.55
C PHE A 213 0.75 8.62 -7.67
N GLY A 214 0.77 7.30 -7.61
CA GLY A 214 1.58 6.42 -8.47
C GLY A 214 3.02 6.24 -8.00
N ALA A 215 3.49 7.01 -7.01
CA ALA A 215 4.87 6.96 -6.55
C ALA A 215 4.99 7.18 -5.02
N PRO A 216 4.34 6.32 -4.19
CA PRO A 216 4.35 6.46 -2.74
C PRO A 216 5.73 6.31 -2.09
N CYS A 217 6.71 5.72 -2.78
CA CYS A 217 8.06 5.54 -2.25
C CYS A 217 9.07 6.61 -2.75
N GLY A 218 8.62 7.65 -3.45
CA GLY A 218 9.48 8.74 -3.93
C GLY A 218 9.67 8.75 -5.44
N ASP A 219 10.62 9.55 -5.94
CA ASP A 219 10.89 9.73 -7.36
C ASP A 219 11.58 8.51 -8.00
N PRO A 220 11.23 8.13 -9.25
CA PRO A 220 11.89 7.05 -9.98
C PRO A 220 13.42 7.17 -10.00
N GLY A 221 14.11 6.06 -9.80
CA GLY A 221 15.57 5.97 -9.78
C GLY A 221 16.23 6.44 -8.48
N ASN A 222 15.45 6.86 -7.49
CA ASN A 222 15.96 7.38 -6.22
C ASN A 222 16.03 6.30 -5.14
N ALA A 223 16.90 5.31 -5.38
CA ALA A 223 17.12 4.19 -4.46
C ALA A 223 17.34 4.64 -2.99
N PRO A 224 18.11 5.71 -2.70
CA PRO A 224 18.25 6.22 -1.34
C PRO A 224 16.92 6.68 -0.72
N LEU A 225 16.05 7.32 -1.49
CA LEU A 225 14.74 7.76 -1.01
C LEU A 225 13.79 6.58 -0.78
N HIS A 226 13.72 5.61 -1.70
CA HIS A 226 12.92 4.40 -1.52
C HIS A 226 13.30 3.67 -0.23
N ARG A 227 14.60 3.56 0.02
CA ARG A 227 15.15 2.97 1.23
C ARG A 227 14.84 3.78 2.49
N ALA A 228 14.92 5.11 2.41
CA ALA A 228 14.56 5.99 3.52
C ALA A 228 13.09 5.87 3.91
N VAL A 229 12.19 5.75 2.92
CA VAL A 229 10.75 5.54 3.17
C VAL A 229 10.50 4.23 3.91
N LEU A 230 11.11 3.12 3.46
CA LEU A 230 10.96 1.84 4.17
C LEU A 230 11.58 1.87 5.57
N ALA A 231 12.69 2.59 5.76
CA ALA A 231 13.29 2.76 7.08
C ALA A 231 12.39 3.56 8.04
N GLU A 232 11.62 4.54 7.54
CA GLU A 232 10.62 5.26 8.35
C GLU A 232 9.40 4.40 8.66
N LEU A 233 8.93 3.57 7.73
CA LEU A 233 7.89 2.57 8.01
C LEU A 233 8.33 1.57 9.07
N LEU A 234 9.59 1.13 9.04
CA LEU A 234 10.15 0.22 10.03
C LEU A 234 10.23 0.85 11.43
N ARG A 235 10.64 2.12 11.52
CA ARG A 235 10.61 2.88 12.79
C ARG A 235 9.17 3.05 13.29
N LEU A 236 8.26 3.45 12.41
CA LEU A 236 6.84 3.56 12.74
C LEU A 236 6.27 2.23 13.27
N LEU A 237 6.61 1.10 12.65
CA LEU A 237 6.13 -0.22 13.03
C LEU A 237 6.43 -0.53 14.50
N VAL A 238 7.66 -0.20 14.94
CA VAL A 238 8.18 -0.46 16.29
C VAL A 238 7.69 0.58 17.31
N GLU A 239 7.61 1.86 16.90
CA GLU A 239 7.36 2.98 17.81
C GLU A 239 5.88 3.34 17.99
N ALA A 240 4.98 2.87 17.12
CA ALA A 240 3.56 3.19 17.24
C ALA A 240 2.94 2.57 18.50
N GLU A 241 2.33 3.37 19.36
CA GLU A 241 1.90 2.94 20.69
C GLU A 241 0.40 2.57 20.78
N ALA A 242 -0.40 2.92 19.77
CA ALA A 242 -1.84 2.76 19.79
C ALA A 242 -2.47 2.61 18.38
N PRO A 243 -3.65 1.98 18.27
CA PRO A 243 -4.39 1.93 17.02
C PRO A 243 -4.73 3.34 16.49
N GLY A 244 -4.58 3.53 15.18
CA GLY A 244 -4.79 4.82 14.52
C GLY A 244 -3.57 5.75 14.56
N PHE A 245 -2.42 5.30 15.07
CA PHE A 245 -1.21 6.11 15.12
C PHE A 245 -0.80 6.56 13.71
N MET A 246 -0.52 7.86 13.56
CA MET A 246 -0.11 8.43 12.28
C MET A 246 1.08 9.34 12.49
N ARG A 247 2.15 9.10 11.73
CA ARG A 247 3.33 9.95 11.68
C ARG A 247 3.41 10.65 10.34
N GLU A 248 3.83 11.89 10.34
CA GLU A 248 4.18 12.61 9.11
C GLU A 248 5.67 12.47 8.83
N SER A 249 6.02 12.20 7.56
CA SER A 249 7.39 12.09 7.08
C SER A 249 7.94 13.47 6.68
N ASP A 250 9.20 13.72 7.03
CA ASP A 250 9.93 14.91 6.57
C ASP A 250 10.61 14.71 5.21
N LEU A 251 10.60 13.48 4.68
CA LEU A 251 11.21 13.14 3.39
C LEU A 251 10.61 14.01 2.28
N LYS A 252 11.47 14.48 1.39
CA LYS A 252 11.10 15.37 0.28
C LYS A 252 11.24 14.64 -1.03
N TRP A 253 10.25 14.86 -1.90
CA TRP A 253 10.35 14.55 -3.31
C TRP A 253 11.49 15.39 -3.90
N LYS A 254 12.61 14.76 -4.24
CA LYS A 254 13.66 15.46 -4.98
C LYS A 254 13.24 15.47 -6.44
N ARG A 255 13.16 16.66 -7.03
CA ARG A 255 13.00 16.77 -8.48
C ARG A 255 14.27 16.18 -9.09
N GLY A 256 14.21 14.98 -9.66
CA GLY A 256 15.11 14.65 -10.76
C GLY A 256 14.84 15.67 -11.86
N ASP A 257 15.89 16.28 -12.41
CA ASP A 257 15.81 17.19 -13.55
C ASP A 257 15.15 16.48 -14.74
N VAL A 258 13.83 16.59 -14.84
CA VAL A 258 13.13 16.41 -16.11
C VAL A 258 12.81 17.80 -16.60
N ALA A 259 13.59 18.22 -17.58
CA ALA A 259 13.42 19.46 -18.31
C ALA A 259 11.95 19.70 -18.61
N GLY A 260 11.50 20.93 -18.39
CA GLY A 260 10.15 21.33 -18.74
C GLY A 260 9.89 21.09 -20.22
N SER A 261 8.72 20.53 -20.50
CA SER A 261 7.98 20.87 -21.70
C SER A 261 6.70 21.56 -21.20
N SER A 262 6.77 22.89 -21.27
CA SER A 262 5.69 23.81 -21.60
C SER A 262 4.40 23.19 -22.11
#